data_AF-A0A973I6X0-F1
#
_entry.id   AF-A0A973I6X0-F1
#
_cell.length_a   1.000
_cell.length_b   1.000
_cell.length_c   1.000
_cell.angle_alpha   90.00
_cell.angle_beta   90.00
_cell.angle_gamma   90.00
#
_symmetry.space_group_name_H-M   'P 1'
#
loop_
_entity.id
_entity.type
_entity.pdbx_description
1 polymer ?
#
loop_
_entity_poly.entity_id
_entity_poly.type
_entity_poly.pdbx_seq_one_letter_code
_entity_poly.pdbx_strand_id
1 'polypeptide(L)'
;MPDKPCCSYTSPTGNKCQETDMGSGFCFWHDSKFDKSGLDLTQKLERYAKKGGLLEGLQLQRANLSGLNLIKQDDEEGYDLSYCNFYRANLTGAHLFNNKIANASLMKANLHSASLHYCDLKNTNLLGIKLNDSRIDNIELGDQLLQEAAAFKARKNKQHDEARDLFEQSEEIYRNLRKASEHQGLFELAGNFTYKELRMRHAQYRKGSTKQITSSFIDMLCGYGEKPENVIRFSLSLIICCAFCYFLFGVSYQDSVMQLSFENSFKSNLSALLNSFYFSVVTFTTLGYGDITPIGFSRLIAAIEAFCGSFSLALFVVVFVKRMTR
;
A
#
# COMPACT_ATOMS: atom_id res chain seq x y z
N MET A 1 35.05 -33.76 -29.22
CA MET A 1 33.75 -34.04 -28.56
C MET A 1 32.76 -33.09 -29.17
N PRO A 2 31.58 -33.52 -29.67
CA PRO A 2 30.63 -32.57 -30.22
C PRO A 2 30.28 -31.54 -29.14
N ASP A 3 30.30 -30.26 -29.51
CA ASP A 3 29.91 -29.16 -28.62
C ASP A 3 28.53 -29.50 -28.05
N LYS A 4 28.48 -29.69 -26.72
CA LYS A 4 27.20 -29.91 -26.06
C LYS A 4 26.34 -28.67 -26.33
N PRO A 5 25.08 -28.84 -26.74
CA PRO A 5 24.21 -27.70 -26.99
C PRO A 5 24.14 -26.81 -25.75
N CYS A 6 24.17 -25.49 -25.95
CA CYS A 6 23.97 -24.52 -24.88
C CYS A 6 22.48 -24.37 -24.56
N CYS A 7 22.19 -23.93 -23.35
CA CYS A 7 20.85 -23.58 -22.92
C CYS A 7 20.20 -22.54 -23.84
N SER A 8 18.98 -22.81 -24.28
CA SER A 8 18.20 -21.92 -25.16
C SER A 8 17.57 -20.73 -24.42
N TYR A 9 17.69 -20.66 -23.09
CA TYR A 9 17.11 -19.57 -22.30
C TYR A 9 17.78 -18.23 -22.61
N THR A 10 16.95 -17.24 -22.95
CA THR A 10 17.31 -15.83 -23.09
C THR A 10 16.45 -15.04 -22.12
N SER A 11 17.06 -14.24 -21.27
CA SER A 11 16.33 -13.38 -20.34
C SER A 11 15.58 -12.27 -21.08
N PRO A 12 14.52 -11.69 -20.49
CA PRO A 12 13.84 -10.53 -21.06
C PRO A 12 14.76 -9.30 -21.24
N THR A 13 15.88 -9.25 -20.51
CA THR A 13 16.93 -8.23 -20.65
C THR A 13 17.92 -8.51 -21.78
N GLY A 14 17.83 -9.68 -22.44
CA GLY A 14 18.65 -10.08 -23.59
C GLY A 14 19.86 -10.96 -23.24
N ASN A 15 20.07 -11.29 -21.97
CA ASN A 15 21.17 -12.14 -21.53
C ASN A 15 20.92 -13.61 -21.90
N LYS A 16 21.90 -14.27 -22.51
CA LYS A 16 21.82 -15.68 -22.89
C LYS A 16 22.53 -16.56 -21.88
N CYS A 17 21.89 -17.67 -21.52
CA CYS A 17 22.50 -18.66 -20.64
C CYS A 17 23.62 -19.42 -21.38
N GLN A 18 24.79 -19.53 -20.75
CA GLN A 18 25.96 -20.24 -21.31
C GLN A 18 26.10 -21.68 -20.78
N GLU A 19 25.20 -22.10 -19.90
CA GLU A 19 25.23 -23.45 -19.34
C GLU A 19 24.86 -24.51 -20.38
N THR A 20 25.38 -25.73 -20.18
CA THR A 20 25.08 -26.85 -21.06
C THR A 20 23.62 -27.29 -20.93
N ASP A 21 22.98 -27.54 -22.07
CA ASP A 21 21.67 -28.18 -22.17
C ASP A 21 21.73 -29.61 -21.63
N MET A 22 20.69 -29.98 -20.87
CA MET A 22 20.51 -31.32 -20.28
C MET A 22 19.69 -32.26 -21.19
N GLY A 23 19.43 -31.86 -22.44
CA GLY A 23 18.71 -32.64 -23.45
C GLY A 23 17.27 -32.19 -23.69
N SER A 24 16.83 -31.13 -23.03
CA SER A 24 15.47 -30.55 -23.14
C SER A 24 15.45 -29.21 -23.88
N GLY A 25 16.61 -28.73 -24.33
CA GLY A 25 16.84 -27.37 -24.83
C GLY A 25 17.26 -26.38 -23.73
N PHE A 26 17.27 -26.81 -22.45
CA PHE A 26 17.54 -25.95 -21.30
C PHE A 26 18.57 -26.56 -20.35
N CYS A 27 19.32 -25.71 -19.65
CA CYS A 27 20.20 -26.17 -18.57
C CYS A 27 19.38 -26.57 -17.33
N PHE A 28 20.07 -27.18 -16.36
CA PHE A 28 19.50 -27.54 -15.07
C PHE A 28 18.68 -26.42 -14.42
N TRP A 29 19.12 -25.16 -14.49
CA TRP A 29 18.45 -24.05 -13.80
C TRP A 29 17.22 -23.51 -14.53
N HIS A 30 17.24 -23.47 -15.86
CA HIS A 30 16.18 -22.89 -16.68
C HIS A 30 15.14 -23.91 -17.15
N ASP A 31 15.40 -25.21 -16.96
CA ASP A 31 14.45 -26.25 -17.29
C ASP A 31 13.32 -26.33 -16.25
N SER A 32 12.09 -26.02 -16.67
CA SER A 32 10.87 -26.12 -15.85
C SER A 32 10.32 -27.56 -15.76
N LYS A 33 10.71 -28.45 -16.67
CA LYS A 33 10.28 -29.85 -16.68
C LYS A 33 11.08 -30.71 -15.72
N PHE A 34 12.31 -30.30 -15.42
CA PHE A 34 13.14 -30.97 -14.44
C PHE A 34 12.62 -30.69 -13.03
N ASP A 35 12.13 -31.73 -12.35
CA ASP A 35 11.62 -31.64 -10.99
C ASP A 35 12.76 -31.40 -9.99
N LYS A 36 12.70 -30.26 -9.31
CA LYS A 36 13.66 -29.84 -8.28
C LYS A 36 13.06 -29.89 -6.88
N SER A 37 11.87 -30.46 -6.75
CA SER A 37 11.15 -30.52 -5.47
C SER A 37 11.98 -31.21 -4.40
N GLY A 38 12.18 -30.54 -3.27
CA GLY A 38 12.90 -31.07 -2.11
C GLY A 38 14.42 -31.20 -2.28
N LEU A 39 14.98 -30.93 -3.47
CA LEU A 39 16.43 -30.92 -3.66
C LEU A 39 17.04 -29.77 -2.86
N ASP A 40 18.07 -30.06 -2.07
CA ASP A 40 18.91 -29.03 -1.46
C ASP A 40 19.83 -28.44 -2.53
N LEU A 41 19.45 -27.25 -3.00
CA LEU A 41 20.17 -26.53 -4.06
C LEU A 41 20.95 -25.35 -3.52
N THR A 42 20.96 -25.14 -2.21
CA THR A 42 21.54 -23.97 -1.54
C THR A 42 22.99 -23.74 -1.97
N GLN A 43 23.89 -24.69 -1.64
CA GLN A 43 25.32 -24.56 -1.97
C GLN A 43 25.58 -24.53 -3.50
N LYS A 44 24.75 -25.24 -4.27
CA LYS A 44 24.89 -25.30 -5.73
C LYS A 44 24.55 -23.95 -6.36
N LEU A 45 23.48 -23.31 -5.88
CA LEU A 45 23.03 -22.00 -6.35
C LEU A 45 24.00 -20.90 -5.92
N GLU A 46 24.52 -20.93 -4.69
CA GLU A 46 25.54 -19.98 -4.25
C GLU A 46 26.82 -20.06 -5.10
N ARG A 47 27.28 -21.28 -5.41
CA ARG A 47 28.45 -21.47 -6.29
C ARG A 47 28.17 -20.99 -7.70
N TYR A 48 26.96 -21.22 -8.21
CA TYR A 48 26.55 -20.75 -9.53
C TYR A 48 26.51 -19.22 -9.59
N ALA A 49 25.92 -18.57 -8.58
CA ALA A 49 25.90 -17.13 -8.43
C ALA A 49 27.32 -16.52 -8.34
N LYS A 50 28.20 -17.10 -7.52
CA LYS A 50 29.59 -16.64 -7.35
C LYS A 50 30.44 -16.77 -8.62
N LYS A 51 30.11 -17.70 -9.51
CA LYS A 51 30.79 -17.87 -10.80
C LYS A 51 30.30 -16.90 -11.89
N GLY A 52 29.32 -16.04 -11.57
CA GLY A 52 28.70 -15.15 -12.56
C GLY A 52 27.68 -15.87 -13.45
N GLY A 53 27.07 -16.96 -12.96
CA GLY A 53 25.98 -17.63 -13.66
C GLY A 53 24.77 -16.70 -13.86
N LEU A 54 24.03 -16.88 -14.96
CA LEU A 54 22.80 -16.14 -15.22
C LEU A 54 21.70 -16.57 -14.24
N LEU A 55 21.38 -15.70 -13.29
CA LEU A 55 20.38 -15.92 -12.24
C LEU A 55 18.96 -15.47 -12.61
N GLU A 56 18.79 -14.80 -13.75
CA GLU A 56 17.45 -14.46 -14.23
C GLU A 56 16.70 -15.72 -14.69
N GLY A 57 15.41 -15.81 -14.35
CA GLY A 57 14.50 -16.82 -14.87
C GLY A 57 14.67 -18.25 -14.34
N LEU A 58 15.37 -18.45 -13.23
CA LEU A 58 15.58 -19.80 -12.68
C LEU A 58 14.25 -20.46 -12.32
N GLN A 59 14.15 -21.75 -12.64
CA GLN A 59 12.99 -22.60 -12.35
C GLN A 59 13.28 -23.40 -11.09
N LEU A 60 12.96 -22.82 -9.92
CA LEU A 60 13.28 -23.31 -8.58
C LEU A 60 12.02 -23.68 -7.77
N GLN A 61 10.97 -24.12 -8.47
CA GLN A 61 9.71 -24.52 -7.85
C GLN A 61 9.96 -25.62 -6.82
N ARG A 62 9.43 -25.44 -5.60
CA ARG A 62 9.52 -26.41 -4.49
C ARG A 62 10.95 -26.82 -4.10
N ALA A 63 11.97 -26.10 -4.56
CA ALA A 63 13.35 -26.36 -4.19
C ALA A 63 13.59 -26.06 -2.71
N ASN A 64 14.52 -26.78 -2.10
CA ASN A 64 15.02 -26.45 -0.77
C ASN A 64 16.24 -25.52 -0.90
N LEU A 65 16.06 -24.28 -0.45
CA LEU A 65 17.02 -23.17 -0.47
C LEU A 65 17.14 -22.57 0.95
N SER A 66 16.98 -23.41 1.97
CA SER A 66 17.05 -22.99 3.37
C SER A 66 18.45 -22.47 3.68
N GLY A 67 18.54 -21.27 4.28
CA GLY A 67 19.81 -20.63 4.60
C GLY A 67 20.58 -20.12 3.38
N LEU A 68 19.94 -20.04 2.20
CA LEU A 68 20.56 -19.54 0.97
C LEU A 68 21.19 -18.17 1.19
N ASN A 69 22.49 -18.03 0.91
CA ASN A 69 23.21 -16.78 1.04
C ASN A 69 23.57 -16.20 -0.34
N LEU A 70 22.74 -15.26 -0.81
CA LEU A 70 22.98 -14.48 -2.03
C LEU A 70 23.20 -13.02 -1.66
N ILE A 71 24.29 -12.74 -0.95
CA ILE A 71 24.79 -11.39 -0.69
C ILE A 71 26.03 -11.15 -1.55
N LYS A 72 26.04 -10.06 -2.33
CA LYS A 72 27.27 -9.49 -2.89
C LYS A 72 27.86 -8.50 -1.89
N GLN A 73 29.05 -8.78 -1.38
CA GLN A 73 29.70 -7.91 -0.38
C GLN A 73 30.31 -6.64 -1.00
N ASP A 74 30.74 -6.72 -2.27
CA ASP A 74 31.56 -5.69 -2.93
C ASP A 74 30.81 -4.91 -4.03
N ASP A 75 29.49 -5.09 -4.14
CA ASP A 75 28.67 -4.51 -5.22
C ASP A 75 27.52 -3.70 -4.63
N GLU A 76 27.32 -2.49 -5.15
CA GLU A 76 26.15 -1.67 -4.80
C GLU A 76 24.85 -2.28 -5.32
N GLU A 77 24.93 -3.16 -6.33
CA GLU A 77 23.80 -3.93 -6.83
C GLU A 77 23.87 -5.39 -6.37
N GLY A 78 22.80 -5.87 -5.73
CA GLY A 78 22.66 -7.30 -5.40
C GLY A 78 22.54 -8.21 -6.64
N TYR A 79 22.24 -9.48 -6.41
CA TYR A 79 22.00 -10.43 -7.49
C TYR A 79 20.67 -10.16 -8.20
N ASP A 80 20.64 -10.38 -9.51
CA ASP A 80 19.41 -10.31 -10.30
C ASP A 80 18.74 -11.68 -10.40
N LEU A 81 17.69 -11.85 -9.60
CA LEU A 81 16.79 -13.01 -9.56
C LEU A 81 15.46 -12.70 -10.25
N SER A 82 15.42 -11.70 -11.14
CA SER A 82 14.21 -11.34 -11.87
C SER A 82 13.67 -12.51 -12.67
N TYR A 83 12.35 -12.58 -12.82
CA TYR A 83 11.63 -13.64 -13.55
C TYR A 83 11.79 -15.06 -13.00
N CYS A 84 12.44 -15.24 -11.84
CA CYS A 84 12.58 -16.54 -11.21
C CYS A 84 11.22 -17.11 -10.74
N ASN A 85 11.13 -18.44 -10.74
CA ASN A 85 9.99 -19.15 -10.20
C ASN A 85 10.37 -19.88 -8.92
N PHE A 86 10.02 -19.27 -7.77
CA PHE A 86 10.18 -19.81 -6.43
C PHE A 86 8.86 -20.37 -5.87
N TYR A 87 7.93 -20.79 -6.73
CA TYR A 87 6.64 -21.34 -6.28
C TYR A 87 6.83 -22.45 -5.24
N ARG A 88 6.34 -22.23 -4.02
CA ARG A 88 6.52 -23.11 -2.85
C ARG A 88 7.97 -23.46 -2.49
N ALA A 89 8.96 -22.66 -2.91
CA ALA A 89 10.34 -22.87 -2.49
C ALA A 89 10.51 -22.65 -0.99
N ASN A 90 11.44 -23.38 -0.37
CA ASN A 90 11.84 -23.15 1.01
C ASN A 90 13.04 -22.21 1.02
N LEU A 91 12.84 -20.96 1.41
CA LEU A 91 13.84 -19.89 1.58
C LEU A 91 13.97 -19.49 3.05
N THR A 92 13.68 -20.41 3.98
CA THR A 92 13.77 -20.16 5.42
C THR A 92 15.19 -19.72 5.77
N GLY A 93 15.34 -18.59 6.47
CA GLY A 93 16.65 -18.05 6.86
C GLY A 93 17.51 -17.57 5.69
N ALA A 94 16.96 -17.41 4.48
CA ALA A 94 17.74 -16.94 3.33
C ALA A 94 18.20 -15.49 3.51
N HIS A 95 19.42 -15.20 3.07
CA HIS A 95 20.00 -13.87 3.04
C HIS A 95 19.98 -13.32 1.61
N LEU A 96 19.03 -12.41 1.34
CA LEU A 96 18.76 -11.86 0.00
C LEU A 96 18.94 -10.34 -0.05
N PHE A 97 19.75 -9.77 0.83
CA PHE A 97 19.97 -8.32 0.95
C PHE A 97 20.24 -7.68 -0.41
N ASN A 98 19.47 -6.62 -0.73
CA ASN A 98 19.63 -5.79 -1.93
C ASN A 98 19.48 -6.53 -3.29
N ASN A 99 18.90 -7.74 -3.30
CA ASN A 99 18.68 -8.48 -4.54
C ASN A 99 17.47 -7.95 -5.33
N LYS A 100 17.59 -7.98 -6.67
CA LYS A 100 16.48 -7.70 -7.59
C LYS A 100 15.69 -8.99 -7.80
N ILE A 101 14.45 -9.05 -7.35
CA ILE A 101 13.54 -10.21 -7.48
C ILE A 101 12.30 -9.80 -8.29
N ALA A 102 12.45 -8.84 -9.19
CA ALA A 102 11.34 -8.25 -9.93
C ALA A 102 10.71 -9.25 -10.93
N ASN A 103 9.39 -9.16 -11.13
CA ASN A 103 8.64 -10.04 -12.03
C ASN A 103 8.76 -11.55 -11.69
N ALA A 104 9.25 -11.89 -10.50
CA ALA A 104 9.37 -13.27 -10.07
C ALA A 104 8.06 -13.81 -9.48
N SER A 105 8.03 -15.10 -9.18
CA SER A 105 6.94 -15.73 -8.42
C SER A 105 7.47 -16.29 -7.10
N LEU A 106 7.12 -15.64 -5.99
CA LEU A 106 7.32 -16.12 -4.61
C LEU A 106 6.02 -16.74 -4.05
N MET A 107 5.09 -17.12 -4.93
CA MET A 107 3.79 -17.63 -4.51
C MET A 107 3.96 -18.86 -3.61
N LYS A 108 3.41 -18.77 -2.39
CA LYS A 108 3.48 -19.80 -1.34
C LYS A 108 4.90 -20.17 -0.91
N ALA A 109 5.91 -19.36 -1.22
CA ALA A 109 7.27 -19.57 -0.76
C ALA A 109 7.37 -19.36 0.76
N ASN A 110 8.26 -20.11 1.41
CA ASN A 110 8.53 -19.95 2.83
C ASN A 110 9.77 -19.09 3.03
N LEU A 111 9.61 -17.85 3.48
CA LEU A 111 10.70 -16.92 3.78
C LEU A 111 10.85 -16.66 5.28
N HIS A 112 10.35 -17.57 6.13
CA HIS A 112 10.47 -17.43 7.58
C HIS A 112 11.92 -17.14 8.00
N SER A 113 12.13 -16.13 8.84
CA SER A 113 13.47 -15.67 9.27
C SER A 113 14.42 -15.23 8.15
N ALA A 114 13.95 -15.04 6.91
CA ALA A 114 14.78 -14.57 5.80
C ALA A 114 15.01 -13.04 5.85
N SER A 115 16.10 -12.57 5.26
CA SER A 115 16.42 -11.14 5.12
C SER A 115 16.18 -10.67 3.69
N LEU A 116 15.14 -9.85 3.49
CA LEU A 116 14.76 -9.19 2.23
C LEU A 116 15.04 -7.68 2.25
N HIS A 117 15.87 -7.22 3.17
CA HIS A 117 16.19 -5.81 3.32
C HIS A 117 16.71 -5.20 2.00
N TYR A 118 16.12 -4.09 1.56
CA TYR A 118 16.38 -3.43 0.26
C TYR A 118 16.10 -4.27 -1.01
N CYS A 119 15.34 -5.36 -0.94
CA CYS A 119 14.99 -6.10 -2.15
C CYS A 119 14.04 -5.33 -3.07
N ASP A 120 14.29 -5.38 -4.39
CA ASP A 120 13.30 -5.00 -5.39
C ASP A 120 12.34 -6.18 -5.65
N LEU A 121 11.09 -6.02 -5.22
CA LEU A 121 9.99 -6.97 -5.36
C LEU A 121 8.92 -6.47 -6.35
N LYS A 122 9.22 -5.49 -7.21
CA LYS A 122 8.25 -4.95 -8.20
C LYS A 122 7.68 -6.07 -9.07
N ASN A 123 6.37 -6.02 -9.28
CA ASN A 123 5.62 -7.00 -10.07
C ASN A 123 5.83 -8.48 -9.64
N THR A 124 6.24 -8.73 -8.40
CA THR A 124 6.43 -10.09 -7.89
C THR A 124 5.12 -10.68 -7.41
N ASN A 125 4.86 -11.94 -7.74
CA ASN A 125 3.72 -12.64 -7.15
C ASN A 125 4.06 -13.09 -5.72
N LEU A 126 3.48 -12.41 -4.74
CA LEU A 126 3.67 -12.64 -3.30
C LEU A 126 2.50 -13.42 -2.65
N LEU A 127 1.58 -14.00 -3.43
CA LEU A 127 0.38 -14.64 -2.87
C LEU A 127 0.76 -15.82 -1.96
N GLY A 128 0.24 -15.83 -0.72
CA GLY A 128 0.51 -16.88 0.26
C GLY A 128 1.97 -16.95 0.75
N ILE A 129 2.78 -15.92 0.51
CA ILE A 129 4.15 -15.84 1.02
C ILE A 129 4.14 -15.91 2.56
N LYS A 130 5.10 -16.64 3.14
CA LYS A 130 5.28 -16.70 4.60
C LYS A 130 6.47 -15.83 4.99
N LEU A 131 6.20 -14.77 5.76
CA LEU A 131 7.18 -13.75 6.16
C LEU A 131 7.36 -13.63 7.69
N ASN A 132 7.02 -14.68 8.43
CA ASN A 132 7.17 -14.66 9.89
C ASN A 132 8.65 -14.48 10.25
N ASP A 133 8.99 -13.51 11.10
CA ASP A 133 10.37 -13.18 11.51
C ASP A 133 11.31 -12.74 10.37
N SER A 134 10.78 -12.48 9.17
CA SER A 134 11.59 -12.07 8.02
C SER A 134 11.89 -10.58 8.07
N ARG A 135 13.11 -10.15 7.77
CA ARG A 135 13.45 -8.72 7.66
C ARG A 135 12.96 -8.15 6.33
N ILE A 136 12.07 -7.14 6.37
CA ILE A 136 11.45 -6.57 5.17
C ILE A 136 11.53 -5.05 5.10
N ASP A 137 12.45 -4.43 5.84
CA ASP A 137 12.64 -2.98 5.77
C ASP A 137 13.14 -2.57 4.38
N ASN A 138 12.66 -1.43 3.91
CA ASN A 138 13.04 -0.81 2.63
C ASN A 138 12.82 -1.71 1.40
N ILE A 139 11.88 -2.66 1.43
CA ILE A 139 11.50 -3.41 0.23
C ILE A 139 10.80 -2.49 -0.78
N GLU A 140 11.08 -2.71 -2.07
CA GLU A 140 10.40 -1.99 -3.15
C GLU A 140 9.32 -2.87 -3.79
N LEU A 141 8.05 -2.57 -3.53
CA LEU A 141 6.92 -3.28 -4.16
C LEU A 141 6.42 -2.59 -5.44
N GLY A 142 6.89 -1.37 -5.70
CA GLY A 142 6.29 -0.43 -6.64
C GLY A 142 5.04 0.27 -6.07
N ASP A 143 4.32 0.99 -6.92
CA ASP A 143 3.13 1.76 -6.52
C ASP A 143 2.00 0.86 -5.99
N GLN A 144 1.83 -0.30 -6.62
CA GLN A 144 0.77 -1.27 -6.36
C GLN A 144 1.28 -2.70 -6.59
N LEU A 145 0.65 -3.68 -5.94
CA LEU A 145 0.95 -5.09 -6.17
C LEU A 145 0.54 -5.54 -7.58
N LEU A 146 1.15 -6.62 -8.08
CA LEU A 146 0.80 -7.24 -9.35
C LEU A 146 -0.70 -7.59 -9.42
N GLN A 147 -1.21 -8.25 -8.38
CA GLN A 147 -2.62 -8.63 -8.27
C GLN A 147 -3.55 -7.41 -8.17
N GLU A 148 -3.11 -6.35 -7.50
CA GLU A 148 -3.90 -5.11 -7.35
C GLU A 148 -4.06 -4.42 -8.72
N ALA A 149 -2.97 -4.29 -9.48
CA ALA A 149 -2.99 -3.75 -10.83
C ALA A 149 -3.92 -4.55 -11.75
N ALA A 150 -3.83 -5.88 -11.68
CA ALA A 150 -4.68 -6.80 -12.44
C ALA A 150 -6.16 -6.66 -12.02
N ALA A 151 -6.45 -6.52 -10.73
CA ALA A 151 -7.80 -6.36 -10.20
C ALA A 151 -8.48 -5.10 -10.74
N PHE A 152 -7.77 -3.97 -10.76
CA PHE A 152 -8.30 -2.73 -11.33
C PHE A 152 -8.54 -2.82 -12.84
N LYS A 153 -7.67 -3.52 -13.57
CA LYS A 153 -7.85 -3.79 -15.00
C LYS A 153 -9.08 -4.66 -15.25
N ALA A 154 -9.24 -5.76 -14.53
CA ALA A 154 -10.41 -6.65 -14.60
C ALA A 154 -11.71 -5.89 -14.26
N ARG A 155 -11.68 -5.03 -13.23
CA ARG A 155 -12.82 -4.19 -12.85
C ARG A 155 -13.20 -3.20 -13.96
N LYS A 156 -12.22 -2.59 -14.63
CA LYS A 156 -12.45 -1.69 -15.78
C LYS A 156 -13.08 -2.45 -16.96
N ASN A 157 -12.70 -3.70 -17.15
CA ASN A 157 -13.24 -4.60 -18.17
C ASN A 157 -14.59 -5.23 -17.79
N LYS A 158 -15.20 -4.84 -16.66
CA LYS A 158 -16.46 -5.41 -16.12
C LYS A 158 -16.38 -6.91 -15.76
N GLN A 159 -15.17 -7.44 -15.58
CA GLN A 159 -14.93 -8.80 -15.08
C GLN A 159 -14.98 -8.78 -13.56
N HIS A 160 -16.20 -8.68 -13.00
CA HIS A 160 -16.39 -8.40 -11.58
C HIS A 160 -15.92 -9.52 -10.66
N ASP A 161 -16.12 -10.79 -11.05
CA ASP A 161 -15.71 -11.94 -10.22
C ASP A 161 -14.19 -12.09 -10.18
N GLU A 162 -13.54 -11.99 -11.35
CA GLU A 162 -12.07 -11.99 -11.46
C GLU A 162 -11.45 -10.81 -10.67
N ALA A 163 -12.02 -9.62 -10.80
CA ALA A 163 -11.56 -8.46 -10.05
C ALA A 163 -11.68 -8.67 -8.54
N ARG A 164 -12.78 -9.29 -8.08
CA ARG A 164 -13.01 -9.56 -6.66
C ARG A 164 -11.99 -10.55 -6.11
N ASP A 165 -11.73 -11.64 -6.83
CA ASP A 165 -10.72 -12.63 -6.48
C ASP A 165 -9.32 -11.99 -6.37
N LEU A 166 -8.95 -11.16 -7.35
CA LEU A 166 -7.66 -10.46 -7.33
C LEU A 166 -7.57 -9.42 -6.19
N PHE A 167 -8.66 -8.75 -5.82
CA PHE A 167 -8.69 -7.88 -4.63
C PHE A 167 -8.55 -8.68 -3.33
N GLU A 168 -9.13 -9.87 -3.24
CA GLU A 168 -8.98 -10.77 -2.09
C GLU A 168 -7.53 -11.25 -1.96
N GLN A 169 -6.92 -11.67 -3.07
CA GLN A 169 -5.50 -12.02 -3.12
C GLN A 169 -4.60 -10.85 -2.68
N SER A 170 -4.90 -9.63 -3.16
CA SER A 170 -4.14 -8.43 -2.79
C SER A 170 -4.29 -8.09 -1.31
N GLU A 171 -5.49 -8.26 -0.74
CA GLU A 171 -5.75 -8.12 0.69
C GLU A 171 -4.90 -9.11 1.51
N GLU A 172 -4.84 -10.38 1.10
CA GLU A 172 -4.02 -11.39 1.77
C GLU A 172 -2.53 -11.02 1.78
N ILE A 173 -2.01 -10.54 0.63
CA ILE A 173 -0.61 -10.13 0.50
C ILE A 173 -0.30 -8.96 1.44
N TYR A 174 -1.11 -7.90 1.41
CA TYR A 174 -0.91 -6.76 2.31
C TYR A 174 -1.03 -7.14 3.79
N ARG A 175 -1.93 -8.06 4.13
CA ARG A 175 -2.05 -8.58 5.50
C ARG A 175 -0.79 -9.31 5.97
N ASN A 176 -0.18 -10.12 5.11
CA ASN A 176 1.05 -10.83 5.43
C ASN A 176 2.23 -9.87 5.57
N LEU A 177 2.32 -8.87 4.68
CA LEU A 177 3.33 -7.80 4.76
C LEU A 177 3.16 -6.94 6.03
N ARG A 178 1.93 -6.58 6.39
CA ARG A 178 1.62 -5.87 7.64
C ARG A 178 2.11 -6.67 8.85
N LYS A 179 1.72 -7.94 8.97
CA LYS A 179 2.09 -8.78 10.11
C LYS A 179 3.62 -8.92 10.25
N ALA A 180 4.32 -9.08 9.14
CA ALA A 180 5.77 -9.12 9.13
C ALA A 180 6.39 -7.79 9.61
N SER A 181 5.84 -6.66 9.16
CA SER A 181 6.28 -5.32 9.57
C SER A 181 6.01 -5.05 11.06
N GLU A 182 4.83 -5.41 11.56
CA GLU A 182 4.45 -5.27 12.97
C GLU A 182 5.39 -6.05 13.88
N HIS A 183 5.76 -7.28 13.49
CA HIS A 183 6.67 -8.12 14.27
C HIS A 183 8.10 -7.54 14.38
N GLN A 184 8.50 -6.69 13.44
CA GLN A 184 9.81 -6.02 13.44
C GLN A 184 9.81 -4.66 14.13
N GLY A 185 8.64 -4.15 14.51
CA GLY A 185 8.52 -2.76 14.99
C GLY A 185 8.59 -1.72 13.87
N LEU A 186 8.30 -2.09 12.62
CA LEU A 186 8.28 -1.17 11.47
C LEU A 186 6.90 -0.52 11.33
N PHE A 187 6.58 0.35 12.27
CA PHE A 187 5.20 0.83 12.48
C PHE A 187 4.67 1.71 11.34
N GLU A 188 5.52 2.55 10.74
CA GLU A 188 5.11 3.35 9.58
C GLU A 188 4.80 2.45 8.37
N LEU A 189 5.66 1.46 8.11
CA LEU A 189 5.46 0.49 7.03
C LEU A 189 4.22 -0.38 7.29
N ALA A 190 4.02 -0.84 8.52
CA ALA A 190 2.83 -1.57 8.94
C ALA A 190 1.55 -0.74 8.77
N GLY A 191 1.56 0.55 9.11
CA GLY A 191 0.44 1.46 8.90
C GLY A 191 0.09 1.62 7.41
N ASN A 192 1.10 1.78 6.56
CA ASN A 192 0.93 1.82 5.11
C ASN A 192 0.30 0.53 4.56
N PHE A 193 0.76 -0.64 5.01
CA PHE A 193 0.15 -1.91 4.62
C PHE A 193 -1.25 -2.12 5.19
N THR A 194 -1.53 -1.62 6.41
CA THR A 194 -2.87 -1.62 7.00
C THR A 194 -3.85 -0.83 6.12
N TYR A 195 -3.44 0.37 5.70
CA TYR A 195 -4.25 1.20 4.81
C TYR A 195 -4.53 0.49 3.48
N LYS A 196 -3.48 -0.08 2.85
CA LYS A 196 -3.61 -0.78 1.58
C LYS A 196 -4.47 -2.05 1.70
N GLU A 197 -4.32 -2.84 2.77
CA GLU A 197 -5.19 -3.99 3.07
C GLU A 197 -6.68 -3.58 3.14
N LEU A 198 -6.99 -2.54 3.92
CA LEU A 198 -8.38 -2.09 4.09
C LEU A 198 -8.96 -1.50 2.80
N ARG A 199 -8.12 -0.88 1.97
CA ARG A 199 -8.51 -0.40 0.64
C ARG A 199 -8.83 -1.56 -0.31
N MET A 200 -8.07 -2.66 -0.26
CA MET A 200 -8.37 -3.87 -1.04
C MET A 200 -9.68 -4.52 -0.56
N ARG A 201 -9.88 -4.62 0.76
CA ARG A 201 -11.16 -5.07 1.34
C ARG A 201 -12.33 -4.20 0.90
N HIS A 202 -12.15 -2.88 0.91
CA HIS A 202 -13.15 -1.93 0.44
C HIS A 202 -13.54 -2.16 -1.03
N ALA A 203 -12.54 -2.42 -1.89
CA ALA A 203 -12.75 -2.61 -3.31
C ALA A 203 -13.58 -3.87 -3.65
N GLN A 204 -13.66 -4.85 -2.74
CA GLN A 204 -14.49 -6.04 -2.88
C GLN A 204 -15.99 -5.79 -2.62
N TYR A 205 -16.35 -4.66 -1.99
CA TYR A 205 -17.75 -4.39 -1.67
C TYR A 205 -18.61 -4.15 -2.92
N ARG A 206 -19.83 -4.67 -2.89
CA ARG A 206 -20.83 -4.39 -3.92
C ARG A 206 -21.14 -2.89 -3.93
N LYS A 207 -21.17 -2.31 -5.14
CA LYS A 207 -21.52 -0.89 -5.33
C LYS A 207 -22.89 -0.56 -4.72
N GLY A 208 -22.95 0.51 -3.93
CA GLY A 208 -24.17 0.99 -3.25
C GLY A 208 -24.52 0.24 -1.96
N SER A 209 -23.69 -0.72 -1.53
CA SER A 209 -23.91 -1.39 -0.24
C SER A 209 -23.64 -0.45 0.93
N THR A 210 -24.38 -0.62 2.03
CA THR A 210 -24.15 0.10 3.30
C THR A 210 -22.70 -0.07 3.79
N LYS A 211 -22.10 -1.26 3.60
CA LYS A 211 -20.68 -1.51 3.91
C LYS A 211 -19.73 -0.67 3.07
N GLN A 212 -20.06 -0.47 1.79
CA GLN A 212 -19.25 0.37 0.93
C GLN A 212 -19.33 1.83 1.39
N ILE A 213 -20.54 2.35 1.62
CA ILE A 213 -20.76 3.75 2.01
C ILE A 213 -20.07 4.06 3.34
N THR A 214 -20.27 3.20 4.35
CA THR A 214 -19.64 3.36 5.66
C THR A 214 -18.11 3.29 5.57
N SER A 215 -17.56 2.33 4.82
CA SER A 215 -16.12 2.21 4.60
C SER A 215 -15.54 3.39 3.84
N SER A 216 -16.23 3.90 2.81
CA SER A 216 -15.81 5.11 2.09
C SER A 216 -15.83 6.34 3.00
N PHE A 217 -16.83 6.46 3.86
CA PHE A 217 -16.92 7.54 4.84
C PHE A 217 -15.75 7.50 5.84
N ILE A 218 -15.40 6.31 6.34
CA ILE A 218 -14.25 6.12 7.25
C ILE A 218 -12.92 6.45 6.55
N ASP A 219 -12.73 6.04 5.29
CA ASP A 219 -11.54 6.38 4.51
C ASP A 219 -11.41 7.90 4.33
N MET A 220 -12.51 8.56 3.95
CA MET A 220 -12.55 10.01 3.79
C MET A 220 -12.23 10.75 5.10
N LEU A 221 -12.81 10.29 6.21
CA LEU A 221 -12.75 10.97 7.50
C LEU A 221 -11.39 10.81 8.19
N CYS A 222 -10.79 9.61 8.19
CA CYS A 222 -9.51 9.36 8.87
C CYS A 222 -8.55 8.40 8.16
N GLY A 223 -8.85 8.00 6.92
CA GLY A 223 -8.04 7.04 6.17
C GLY A 223 -7.91 5.72 6.92
N TYR A 224 -9.03 5.21 7.45
CA TYR A 224 -9.07 4.04 8.33
C TYR A 224 -8.25 4.17 9.62
N GLY A 225 -7.99 5.40 10.05
CA GLY A 225 -7.18 5.71 11.22
C GLY A 225 -5.69 5.46 11.01
N GLU A 226 -5.22 5.50 9.76
CA GLU A 226 -3.80 5.45 9.39
C GLU A 226 -3.30 6.78 8.79
N LYS A 227 -4.20 7.68 8.35
CA LYS A 227 -3.84 8.94 7.67
C LYS A 227 -4.38 10.17 8.41
N PRO A 228 -3.59 10.82 9.30
CA PRO A 228 -4.03 12.02 10.02
C PRO A 228 -4.34 13.20 9.08
N GLU A 229 -3.68 13.26 7.93
CA GLU A 229 -3.95 14.26 6.87
C GLU A 229 -5.40 14.23 6.37
N ASN A 230 -6.07 13.06 6.40
CA ASN A 230 -7.47 12.95 6.02
C ASN A 230 -8.38 13.67 7.02
N VAL A 231 -8.06 13.60 8.32
CA VAL A 231 -8.81 14.30 9.37
C VAL A 231 -8.68 15.80 9.20
N ILE A 232 -7.48 16.30 8.87
CA ILE A 232 -7.24 17.72 8.59
C ILE A 232 -8.05 18.19 7.37
N ARG A 233 -7.99 17.44 6.25
CA ARG A 233 -8.76 17.77 5.04
C ARG A 233 -10.27 17.75 5.28
N PHE A 234 -10.76 16.76 6.04
CA PHE A 234 -12.16 16.68 6.44
C PHE A 234 -12.58 17.89 7.28
N SER A 235 -11.77 18.24 8.29
CA SER A 235 -12.01 19.40 9.17
C SER A 235 -12.07 20.70 8.39
N LEU A 236 -11.09 20.97 7.51
CA LEU A 236 -11.08 22.15 6.64
C LEU A 236 -12.29 22.20 5.70
N SER A 237 -12.69 21.04 5.14
CA SER A 237 -13.85 20.98 4.24
C SER A 237 -15.15 21.25 4.99
N LEU A 238 -15.28 20.76 6.23
CA LEU A 238 -16.43 21.03 7.09
C LEU A 238 -16.52 22.52 7.44
N ILE A 239 -15.41 23.14 7.84
CA ILE A 239 -15.33 24.58 8.13
C ILE A 239 -15.76 25.40 6.90
N ILE A 240 -15.21 25.11 5.71
CA ILE A 240 -15.58 25.85 4.49
C ILE A 240 -17.07 25.66 4.16
N CYS A 241 -17.61 24.45 4.32
CA CYS A 241 -19.02 24.17 4.07
C CYS A 241 -19.93 24.92 5.03
N CYS A 242 -19.64 24.88 6.34
CA CYS A 242 -20.38 25.59 7.38
C CYS A 242 -20.29 27.11 7.20
N ALA A 243 -19.11 27.65 6.92
CA ALA A 243 -18.90 29.05 6.59
C ALA A 243 -19.79 29.52 5.42
N PHE A 244 -19.90 28.70 4.37
CA PHE A 244 -20.78 29.00 3.25
C PHE A 244 -22.26 28.95 3.66
N CYS A 245 -22.66 27.97 4.47
CA CYS A 245 -24.02 27.93 5.02
C CYS A 245 -24.34 29.16 5.88
N TYR A 246 -23.42 29.62 6.74
CA TYR A 246 -23.59 30.85 7.52
C TYR A 246 -23.69 32.09 6.65
N PHE A 247 -22.92 32.15 5.57
CA PHE A 247 -23.02 33.23 4.60
C PHE A 247 -24.40 33.28 3.93
N LEU A 248 -25.02 32.12 3.68
CA LEU A 248 -26.37 32.02 3.10
C LEU A 248 -27.50 32.30 4.11
N PHE A 249 -27.42 31.73 5.32
CA PHE A 249 -28.49 31.82 6.33
C PHE A 249 -28.36 33.01 7.28
N GLY A 250 -27.20 33.64 7.32
CA GLY A 250 -26.91 34.82 8.10
C GLY A 250 -26.35 34.55 9.49
N VAL A 251 -25.48 35.47 9.93
CA VAL A 251 -24.96 35.56 11.30
C VAL A 251 -25.07 37.01 11.81
N SER A 252 -25.21 37.18 13.12
CA SER A 252 -25.30 38.49 13.76
C SER A 252 -23.92 38.98 14.18
N TYR A 253 -23.59 40.22 13.85
CA TYR A 253 -22.42 40.93 14.37
C TYR A 253 -22.80 42.35 14.74
N GLN A 254 -22.59 42.75 16.00
CA GLN A 254 -22.92 44.09 16.52
C GLN A 254 -24.36 44.53 16.15
N ASP A 255 -25.34 43.66 16.40
CA ASP A 255 -26.77 43.85 16.09
C ASP A 255 -27.12 44.01 14.60
N SER A 256 -26.15 43.86 13.69
CA SER A 256 -26.36 43.81 12.25
C SER A 256 -26.38 42.37 11.73
N VAL A 257 -27.30 42.06 10.82
CA VAL A 257 -27.38 40.74 10.17
C VAL A 257 -26.47 40.73 8.95
N MET A 258 -25.42 39.92 9.01
CA MET A 258 -24.54 39.67 7.88
C MET A 258 -25.02 38.41 7.15
N GLN A 259 -25.67 38.62 6.01
CA GLN A 259 -26.12 37.56 5.11
C GLN A 259 -25.83 37.97 3.66
N LEU A 260 -25.74 36.99 2.76
CA LEU A 260 -25.68 37.25 1.33
C LEU A 260 -26.94 38.02 0.91
N SER A 261 -26.74 39.23 0.39
CA SER A 261 -27.81 40.03 -0.22
C SER A 261 -27.36 40.54 -1.59
N PHE A 262 -28.23 40.41 -2.58
CA PHE A 262 -28.01 40.94 -3.93
C PHE A 262 -28.11 42.47 -3.99
N GLU A 263 -28.62 43.11 -2.93
CA GLU A 263 -28.70 44.57 -2.81
C GLU A 263 -27.40 45.18 -2.25
N ASN A 264 -26.56 44.37 -1.61
CA ASN A 264 -25.33 44.81 -0.96
C ASN A 264 -24.17 44.96 -1.95
N SER A 265 -23.28 45.93 -1.70
CA SER A 265 -22.02 46.05 -2.44
C SER A 265 -21.14 44.81 -2.29
N PHE A 266 -20.37 44.48 -3.34
CA PHE A 266 -19.41 43.36 -3.32
C PHE A 266 -18.50 43.36 -2.09
N LYS A 267 -18.03 44.53 -1.65
CA LYS A 267 -17.18 44.65 -0.45
C LYS A 267 -17.90 44.21 0.83
N SER A 268 -19.20 44.51 0.94
CA SER A 268 -20.03 44.12 2.08
C SER A 268 -20.26 42.61 2.10
N ASN A 269 -20.60 42.02 0.95
CA ASN A 269 -20.75 40.57 0.81
C ASN A 269 -19.42 39.82 1.06
N LEU A 270 -18.29 40.37 0.63
CA LEU A 270 -16.98 39.79 0.92
C LEU A 270 -16.65 39.84 2.42
N SER A 271 -16.95 40.94 3.10
CA SER A 271 -16.81 41.06 4.56
C SER A 271 -17.68 40.04 5.30
N ALA A 272 -18.94 39.89 4.88
CA ALA A 272 -19.86 38.90 5.45
C ALA A 272 -19.35 37.46 5.26
N LEU A 273 -18.76 37.14 4.11
CA LEU A 273 -18.15 35.83 3.86
C LEU A 273 -16.95 35.57 4.79
N LEU A 274 -16.04 36.54 4.93
CA LEU A 274 -14.86 36.41 5.80
C LEU A 274 -15.25 36.27 7.28
N ASN A 275 -16.24 37.04 7.73
CA ASN A 275 -16.77 36.92 9.10
C ASN A 275 -17.48 35.57 9.33
N SER A 276 -18.19 35.06 8.32
CA SER A 276 -18.80 33.73 8.38
C SER A 276 -17.74 32.62 8.46
N PHE A 277 -16.62 32.78 7.74
CA PHE A 277 -15.48 31.87 7.82
C PHE A 277 -14.81 31.92 9.20
N TYR A 278 -14.56 33.12 9.72
CA TYR A 278 -14.02 33.30 11.07
C TYR A 278 -14.95 32.67 12.13
N PHE A 279 -16.25 32.91 12.04
CA PHE A 279 -17.24 32.31 12.95
C PHE A 279 -17.23 30.78 12.89
N SER A 280 -17.14 30.20 11.70
CA SER A 280 -17.03 28.75 11.50
C SER A 280 -15.77 28.17 12.14
N VAL A 281 -14.60 28.80 11.95
CA VAL A 281 -13.35 28.37 12.60
C VAL A 281 -13.46 28.38 14.13
N VAL A 282 -14.01 29.46 14.70
CA VAL A 282 -14.19 29.61 16.16
C VAL A 282 -15.21 28.61 16.71
N THR A 283 -16.26 28.33 15.95
CA THR A 283 -17.30 27.35 16.32
C THR A 283 -16.78 25.93 16.25
N PHE A 284 -16.07 25.58 15.17
CA PHE A 284 -15.46 24.26 14.98
C PHE A 284 -14.42 23.94 16.07
N THR A 285 -13.61 24.94 16.45
CA THR A 285 -12.63 24.80 17.54
C THR A 285 -13.25 24.90 18.93
N THR A 286 -14.56 25.15 19.03
CA THR A 286 -15.30 25.30 20.29
C THR A 286 -14.80 26.44 21.20
N LEU A 287 -14.09 27.44 20.62
CA LEU A 287 -13.53 28.57 21.37
C LEU A 287 -14.60 29.58 21.82
N GLY A 288 -15.56 29.89 20.94
CA GLY A 288 -16.76 30.68 21.26
C GLY A 288 -16.50 32.09 21.83
N TYR A 289 -15.84 32.98 21.08
CA TYR A 289 -15.54 34.35 21.54
C TYR A 289 -16.77 35.23 21.84
N GLY A 290 -17.95 34.89 21.31
CA GLY A 290 -19.22 35.58 21.61
C GLY A 290 -19.42 36.91 20.87
N ASP A 291 -18.53 37.24 19.95
CA ASP A 291 -18.58 38.42 19.07
C ASP A 291 -19.59 38.27 17.91
N ILE A 292 -19.74 37.05 17.40
CA ILE A 292 -20.70 36.69 16.36
C ILE A 292 -21.67 35.65 16.92
N THR A 293 -22.98 35.84 16.67
CA THR A 293 -24.02 34.89 17.10
C THR A 293 -24.84 34.36 15.91
N PRO A 294 -25.16 33.05 15.88
CA PRO A 294 -25.97 32.49 14.81
C PRO A 294 -27.46 32.83 14.99
N ILE A 295 -28.12 33.18 13.89
CA ILE A 295 -29.56 33.49 13.85
C ILE A 295 -30.30 32.37 13.09
N GLY A 296 -31.54 32.08 13.48
CA GLY A 296 -32.41 31.16 12.75
C GLY A 296 -31.80 29.76 12.55
N PHE A 297 -31.76 29.29 11.30
CA PHE A 297 -31.22 27.97 10.94
C PHE A 297 -29.71 27.84 11.19
N SER A 298 -28.95 28.94 11.20
CA SER A 298 -27.51 28.93 11.51
C SER A 298 -27.23 28.39 12.91
N ARG A 299 -28.20 28.44 13.85
CA ARG A 299 -28.03 27.88 15.21
C ARG A 299 -27.87 26.37 15.20
N LEU A 300 -28.66 25.68 14.38
CA LEU A 300 -28.58 24.22 14.24
C LEU A 300 -27.26 23.82 13.59
N ILE A 301 -26.84 24.56 12.57
CA ILE A 301 -25.58 24.33 11.87
C ILE A 301 -24.39 24.52 12.83
N ALA A 302 -24.41 25.58 13.65
CA ALA A 302 -23.39 25.82 14.67
C ALA A 302 -23.32 24.72 15.73
N ALA A 303 -24.47 24.20 16.17
CA ALA A 303 -24.50 23.09 17.11
C ALA A 303 -23.88 21.80 16.50
N ILE A 304 -24.21 21.48 15.25
CA ILE A 304 -23.65 20.32 14.55
C ILE A 304 -22.15 20.51 14.28
N GLU A 305 -21.74 21.70 13.85
CA GLU A 305 -20.34 22.02 13.58
C GLU A 305 -19.48 21.92 14.84
N ALA A 306 -19.91 22.52 15.96
CA ALA A 306 -19.20 22.44 17.22
C ALA A 306 -19.06 20.98 17.71
N PHE A 307 -20.14 20.20 17.60
CA PHE A 307 -20.12 18.78 17.94
C PHE A 307 -19.13 18.00 17.06
N CYS A 308 -19.23 18.14 15.73
CA CYS A 308 -18.33 17.49 14.79
C CYS A 308 -16.88 17.95 14.95
N GLY A 309 -16.64 19.21 15.28
CA GLY A 309 -15.32 19.78 15.51
C GLY A 309 -14.63 19.18 16.73
N SER A 310 -15.34 19.09 17.86
CA SER A 310 -14.83 18.44 19.07
C SER A 310 -14.42 16.96 18.82
N PHE A 311 -15.23 16.22 18.07
CA PHE A 311 -14.94 14.83 17.71
C PHE A 311 -13.78 14.72 16.72
N SER A 312 -13.69 15.63 15.74
CA SER A 312 -12.62 15.63 14.73
C SER A 312 -11.25 15.94 15.34
N LEU A 313 -11.19 16.88 16.30
CA LEU A 313 -9.97 17.17 17.05
C LEU A 313 -9.53 15.98 17.90
N ALA A 314 -10.45 15.36 18.63
CA ALA A 314 -10.15 14.14 19.40
C ALA A 314 -9.65 13.01 18.48
N LEU A 315 -10.31 12.83 17.33
CA LEU A 315 -9.90 11.82 16.35
C LEU A 315 -8.52 12.11 15.75
N PHE A 316 -8.21 13.37 15.46
CA PHE A 316 -6.88 13.76 14.98
C PHE A 316 -5.80 13.33 15.98
N VAL A 317 -5.99 13.61 17.27
CA VAL A 317 -5.06 13.20 18.32
C VAL A 317 -4.93 11.67 18.38
N VAL A 318 -6.03 10.93 18.35
CA VAL A 318 -6.00 9.46 18.38
C VAL A 318 -5.25 8.88 17.18
N VAL A 319 -5.52 9.36 15.97
CA VAL A 319 -4.87 8.88 14.74
C VAL A 319 -3.39 9.26 14.72
N PHE A 320 -3.06 10.46 15.19
CA PHE A 320 -1.68 10.93 15.30
C PHE A 320 -0.87 10.12 16.31
N VAL A 321 -1.41 9.93 17.52
CA VAL A 321 -0.77 9.12 18.57
C VAL A 321 -0.61 7.68 18.10
N LYS A 322 -1.66 7.06 17.53
CA LYS A 322 -1.59 5.70 17.00
C LYS A 322 -0.48 5.53 15.95
N ARG A 323 -0.21 6.55 15.12
CA ARG A 323 0.89 6.52 14.14
C ARG A 323 2.27 6.60 14.81
N MET A 324 2.39 7.28 15.94
CA MET A 324 3.65 7.49 16.67
C MET A 324 3.99 6.38 17.68
N THR A 325 2.97 5.78 18.31
CA THR A 325 3.13 4.87 19.46
C THR A 325 2.85 3.41 19.16
N ARG A 326 2.38 3.07 17.94
CA ARG A 326 2.39 1.68 17.53
C ARG A 326 3.81 1.19 17.55
#